data_AF-A0ABD4A5T1-F1
#
_entry.id   AF-A0ABD4A5T1-F1
#
_cell.length_a   1.000
_cell.length_b   1.000
_cell.length_c   1.000
_cell.angle_alpha   90.00
_cell.angle_beta   90.00
_cell.angle_gamma   90.00
#
_symmetry.space_group_name_H-M   'P 1'
#
loop_
_entity.id
_entity.type
_entity.pdbx_description
1 polymer ?
#
loop_
_entity_poly.entity_id
_entity_poly.type
_entity_poly.pdbx_seq_one_letter_code
_entity_poly.pdbx_strand_id
1 'polypeptide(L)'
;MKSPNPEEHAAFELAMKYGKEIDADILLGTDPDSDRLGVAVKNGEGEYQVLTGNQTGAIMLHYLLSQKAEKGILPENGAVLKTIVTSEIGRVIADSYKLPTYDVLTGFKFIGEKIKEYEKTGKHTFQFGYEESYGYLIGDFVRDKDAVQAALFAAEVAAYYKAQGKGLYDALIEIYEKYGYFRESLESLTLKGKDGAEQIASILEEFRANPPKEVAGVKVNAVEDYKASVRKE
;
A
#
# COMPACT_ATOMS: atom_id res chain seq x y z
N MET A 1 24.56 5.01 -2.70
CA MET A 1 23.18 4.85 -3.20
C MET A 1 23.19 4.18 -4.57
N LYS A 2 22.60 2.99 -4.73
CA LYS A 2 22.50 2.29 -6.03
C LYS A 2 21.22 2.65 -6.80
N SER A 3 20.17 3.07 -6.10
CA SER A 3 18.87 3.44 -6.65
C SER A 3 18.23 4.51 -5.75
N PRO A 4 17.52 5.51 -6.31
CA PRO A 4 16.72 6.47 -5.55
C PRO A 4 15.33 5.94 -5.16
N ASN A 5 15.03 4.66 -5.39
CA ASN A 5 13.72 4.08 -5.08
C ASN A 5 13.51 3.98 -3.56
N PRO A 6 12.43 4.56 -2.99
CA PRO A 6 12.12 4.46 -1.55
C PRO A 6 11.82 3.03 -1.06
N GLU A 7 11.57 2.07 -1.95
CA GLU A 7 11.52 0.63 -1.62
C GLU A 7 12.88 0.10 -1.13
N GLU A 8 13.98 0.71 -1.57
CA GLU A 8 15.33 0.33 -1.18
C GLU A 8 15.71 1.08 0.10
N HIS A 9 15.93 0.36 1.21
CA HIS A 9 16.28 0.99 2.49
C HIS A 9 17.53 1.88 2.41
N ALA A 10 18.45 1.60 1.48
CA ALA A 10 19.62 2.43 1.20
C ALA A 10 19.27 3.86 0.76
N ALA A 11 18.05 4.10 0.25
CA ALA A 11 17.56 5.43 -0.09
C ALA A 11 17.34 6.31 1.15
N PHE A 12 17.16 5.70 2.34
CA PHE A 12 16.93 6.40 3.59
C PHE A 12 18.19 6.65 4.43
N GLU A 13 19.37 6.13 4.05
CA GLU A 13 20.60 6.23 4.86
C GLU A 13 20.90 7.68 5.30
N LEU A 14 20.85 8.62 4.35
CA LEU A 14 21.13 10.03 4.64
C LEU A 14 20.01 10.68 5.48
N ALA A 15 18.76 10.34 5.19
CA ALA A 15 17.61 10.83 5.95
C ALA A 15 17.65 10.33 7.40
N MET A 16 18.00 9.07 7.62
CA MET A 16 18.15 8.48 8.95
C MET A 16 19.29 9.11 9.73
N LYS A 17 20.42 9.40 9.07
CA LYS A 17 21.52 10.14 9.70
C LYS A 17 21.05 11.50 10.21
N TYR A 18 20.46 12.33 9.34
CA TYR A 18 19.97 13.64 9.75
C TYR A 18 18.83 13.55 10.76
N GLY A 19 17.92 12.59 10.59
CA GLY A 19 16.83 12.32 11.52
C GLY A 19 17.34 12.09 12.94
N LYS A 20 18.41 11.31 13.10
CA LYS A 20 19.06 11.08 14.40
C LYS A 20 19.69 12.35 14.96
N GLU A 21 20.29 13.19 14.11
CA GLU A 21 20.92 14.45 14.53
C GLU A 21 19.91 15.50 15.03
N ILE A 22 18.73 15.57 14.41
CA ILE A 22 17.69 16.58 14.73
C ILE A 22 16.51 16.01 15.52
N ASP A 23 16.56 14.73 15.87
CA ASP A 23 15.50 13.99 16.55
C ASP A 23 14.14 13.99 15.79
N ALA A 24 14.16 13.88 14.47
CA ALA A 24 12.96 14.00 13.64
C ALA A 24 11.87 12.96 13.97
N ASP A 25 10.59 13.35 13.91
CA ASP A 25 9.47 12.42 14.17
C ASP A 25 9.25 11.43 13.03
N ILE A 26 9.39 11.91 11.79
CA ILE A 26 9.22 11.13 10.56
C ILE A 26 10.28 11.56 9.53
N LEU A 27 10.60 10.65 8.63
CA LEU A 27 11.46 10.88 7.48
C LEU A 27 10.68 10.52 6.21
N LEU A 28 10.72 11.42 5.23
CA LEU A 28 10.03 11.25 3.95
C LEU A 28 11.06 11.14 2.84
N GLY A 29 10.89 10.14 1.98
CA GLY A 29 11.75 9.90 0.82
C GLY A 29 10.92 9.63 -0.42
N THR A 30 11.28 10.25 -1.53
CA THR A 30 10.56 10.13 -2.81
C THR A 30 11.49 9.64 -3.91
N ASP A 31 10.93 9.04 -4.95
CA ASP A 31 11.65 8.71 -6.18
C ASP A 31 11.77 9.94 -7.12
N PRO A 32 12.62 9.89 -8.18
CA PRO A 32 12.98 11.08 -8.97
C PRO A 32 11.83 11.80 -9.67
N ASP A 33 10.77 11.09 -10.05
CA ASP A 33 9.56 11.63 -10.67
C ASP A 33 8.43 11.89 -9.66
N SER A 34 8.66 11.60 -8.38
CA SER A 34 7.75 11.91 -7.27
C SER A 34 6.40 11.22 -7.36
N ASP A 35 6.41 9.97 -7.79
CA ASP A 35 5.23 9.11 -7.84
C ASP A 35 5.19 8.09 -6.67
N ARG A 36 6.31 7.88 -5.97
CA ARG A 36 6.39 7.02 -4.77
C ARG A 36 6.82 7.77 -3.53
N LEU A 37 6.21 7.41 -2.38
CA LEU A 37 6.58 7.92 -1.07
C LEU A 37 6.97 6.80 -0.11
N GLY A 38 8.22 6.79 0.34
CA GLY A 38 8.66 6.09 1.53
C GLY A 38 8.51 6.94 2.78
N VAL A 39 8.14 6.29 3.88
CA VAL A 39 8.04 6.90 5.21
C VAL A 39 8.85 6.06 6.19
N ALA A 40 9.78 6.69 6.90
CA ALA A 40 10.49 6.05 8.01
C ALA A 40 10.16 6.73 9.33
N VAL A 41 10.01 5.93 10.38
CA VAL A 41 9.46 6.33 11.69
C VAL A 41 10.28 5.68 12.79
N LYS A 42 10.27 6.26 14.00
CA LYS A 42 10.90 5.62 15.16
C LYS A 42 10.05 4.44 15.63
N ASN A 43 10.66 3.27 15.80
CA ASN A 43 10.02 2.09 16.38
C ASN A 43 10.03 2.17 17.92
N GLY A 44 9.54 1.11 18.59
CA GLY A 44 9.52 1.04 20.06
C GLY A 44 10.91 1.06 20.74
N GLU A 45 11.99 0.88 19.98
CA GLU A 45 13.37 0.98 20.45
C GLU A 45 13.98 2.37 20.19
N GLY A 46 13.23 3.29 19.58
CA GLY A 46 13.70 4.62 19.20
C GLY A 46 14.52 4.65 17.91
N GLU A 47 14.66 3.53 17.20
CA GLU A 47 15.40 3.42 15.95
C GLU A 47 14.50 3.67 14.74
N TYR A 48 15.05 4.29 13.69
CA TYR A 48 14.29 4.51 12.46
C TYR A 48 14.07 3.21 11.70
N GLN A 49 12.81 2.92 11.40
CA GLN A 49 12.36 1.84 10.56
C GLN A 49 11.60 2.42 9.36
N VAL A 50 11.96 1.97 8.15
CA VAL A 50 11.17 2.26 6.94
C VAL A 50 9.90 1.41 6.99
N LEU A 51 8.75 2.05 6.86
CA LEU A 51 7.47 1.38 6.74
C LEU A 51 7.34 0.79 5.33
N THR A 52 6.68 -0.37 5.20
CA THR A 52 6.32 -0.90 3.89
C THR A 52 5.28 -0.01 3.22
N GLY A 53 5.11 -0.14 1.90
CA GLY A 53 4.06 0.58 1.20
C GLY A 53 2.66 0.26 1.73
N ASN A 54 2.41 -1.00 2.06
CA ASN A 54 1.16 -1.44 2.68
C ASN A 54 0.95 -0.84 4.07
N GLN A 55 1.98 -0.77 4.92
CA GLN A 55 1.89 -0.20 6.26
C GLN A 55 1.57 1.29 6.20
N THR A 56 2.29 2.03 5.35
CA THR A 56 2.06 3.46 5.16
C THR A 56 0.66 3.71 4.60
N GLY A 57 0.24 2.93 3.59
CA GLY A 57 -1.10 2.98 3.02
C GLY A 57 -2.20 2.71 4.06
N ALA A 58 -2.01 1.71 4.93
CA ALA A 58 -2.96 1.38 5.99
C ALA A 58 -3.13 2.50 7.02
N ILE A 59 -2.01 3.11 7.45
CA ILE A 59 -2.02 4.23 8.40
C ILE A 59 -2.76 5.43 7.80
N MET A 60 -2.43 5.80 6.56
CA MET A 60 -3.08 6.91 5.85
C MET A 60 -4.56 6.65 5.62
N LEU A 61 -4.93 5.45 5.16
CA LEU A 61 -6.31 5.07 4.92
C LEU A 61 -7.13 5.10 6.23
N HIS A 62 -6.62 4.50 7.31
CA HIS A 62 -7.31 4.49 8.59
C HIS A 62 -7.56 5.92 9.10
N TYR A 63 -6.53 6.76 9.08
CA TYR A 63 -6.67 8.17 9.46
C TYR A 63 -7.72 8.87 8.58
N LEU A 64 -7.63 8.76 7.25
CA LEU A 64 -8.56 9.40 6.32
C LEU A 64 -10.02 9.04 6.61
N LEU A 65 -10.31 7.75 6.74
CA LEU A 65 -11.67 7.27 6.96
C LEU A 65 -12.19 7.62 8.36
N SER A 66 -11.33 7.50 9.39
CA SER A 66 -11.70 7.87 10.77
C SER A 66 -12.09 9.35 10.86
N GLN A 67 -11.30 10.24 10.28
CA GLN A 67 -11.53 11.67 10.32
C GLN A 67 -12.76 12.10 9.53
N LYS A 68 -12.98 11.50 8.35
CA LYS A 68 -14.18 11.74 7.56
C LYS A 68 -15.44 11.25 8.28
N ALA A 69 -15.37 10.10 8.93
CA ALA A 69 -16.47 9.54 9.70
C ALA A 69 -16.81 10.41 10.92
N GLU A 70 -15.79 10.81 11.70
CA GLU A 70 -15.96 11.69 12.87
C GLU A 70 -16.59 13.04 12.50
N LYS A 71 -16.18 13.61 11.36
CA LYS A 71 -16.72 14.88 10.85
C LYS A 71 -18.08 14.73 10.16
N GLY A 72 -18.60 13.51 9.98
CA GLY A 72 -19.86 13.25 9.29
C GLY A 72 -19.82 13.58 7.79
N ILE A 73 -18.63 13.54 7.17
CA ILE A 73 -18.41 13.85 5.74
C ILE A 73 -17.97 12.62 4.92
N LEU A 74 -17.96 11.44 5.53
CA LEU A 74 -17.68 10.20 4.80
C LEU A 74 -18.88 9.88 3.89
N PRO A 75 -18.70 9.80 2.56
CA PRO A 75 -19.80 9.54 1.65
C PRO A 75 -20.27 8.09 1.77
N GLU A 76 -21.59 7.88 1.78
CA GLU A 76 -22.20 6.55 1.88
C GLU A 76 -21.82 5.64 0.70
N ASN A 77 -21.57 6.23 -0.48
CA ASN A 77 -21.12 5.52 -1.68
C ASN A 77 -19.58 5.58 -1.88
N GLY A 78 -18.82 5.86 -0.82
CA GLY A 78 -17.36 5.88 -0.88
C GLY A 78 -16.76 4.54 -1.34
N ALA A 79 -15.61 4.56 -2.02
CA ALA A 79 -14.89 3.35 -2.40
C ALA A 79 -13.37 3.51 -2.27
N VAL A 80 -12.70 2.43 -1.88
CA VAL A 80 -11.23 2.31 -1.86
C VAL A 80 -10.77 1.45 -3.03
N LEU A 81 -9.65 1.82 -3.63
CA LEU A 81 -9.04 1.09 -4.75
C LEU A 81 -7.66 0.58 -4.32
N LYS A 82 -7.35 -0.68 -4.63
CA LYS A 82 -6.01 -1.24 -4.47
C LYS A 82 -5.68 -2.19 -5.61
N THR A 83 -4.41 -2.55 -5.78
CA THR A 83 -4.07 -3.63 -6.72
C THR A 83 -4.25 -5.00 -6.09
N ILE A 84 -4.35 -6.02 -6.92
CA ILE A 84 -4.46 -7.44 -6.51
C ILE A 84 -3.30 -7.94 -5.64
N VAL A 85 -2.14 -7.29 -5.69
CA VAL A 85 -0.93 -7.66 -4.92
C VAL A 85 -0.73 -6.78 -3.68
N THR A 86 -1.54 -5.73 -3.52
CA THR A 86 -1.59 -4.91 -2.31
C THR A 86 -2.30 -5.67 -1.19
N SER A 87 -1.75 -5.55 0.02
CA SER A 87 -2.20 -6.26 1.23
C SER A 87 -3.68 -6.04 1.53
N GLU A 88 -4.30 -7.05 2.15
CA GLU A 88 -5.73 -7.03 2.50
C GLU A 88 -6.07 -6.11 3.67
N ILE A 89 -5.08 -5.59 4.41
CA ILE A 89 -5.32 -4.71 5.56
C ILE A 89 -6.17 -3.49 5.19
N GLY A 90 -5.95 -2.87 4.03
CA GLY A 90 -6.76 -1.72 3.63
C GLY A 90 -8.21 -2.07 3.33
N ARG A 91 -8.48 -3.29 2.84
CA ARG A 91 -9.85 -3.79 2.68
C ARG A 91 -10.53 -3.95 4.04
N VAL A 92 -9.86 -4.58 5.00
CA VAL A 92 -10.40 -4.77 6.36
C VAL A 92 -10.67 -3.43 7.04
N ILE A 93 -9.79 -2.44 6.86
CA ILE A 93 -10.02 -1.07 7.35
C ILE A 93 -11.28 -0.48 6.69
N ALA A 94 -11.37 -0.48 5.36
CA ALA A 94 -12.51 0.10 4.62
C ALA A 94 -13.84 -0.57 4.99
N ASP A 95 -13.86 -1.90 5.12
CA ASP A 95 -15.05 -2.68 5.49
C ASP A 95 -15.58 -2.27 6.88
N SER A 96 -14.69 -1.90 7.81
CA SER A 96 -15.10 -1.40 9.14
C SER A 96 -15.85 -0.06 9.08
N TYR A 97 -15.65 0.71 8.01
CA TYR A 97 -16.40 1.93 7.69
C TYR A 97 -17.53 1.68 6.68
N LYS A 98 -17.85 0.42 6.38
CA LYS A 98 -18.88 -0.02 5.42
C LYS A 98 -18.63 0.45 3.99
N LEU A 99 -17.37 0.68 3.61
CA LEU A 99 -16.99 1.08 2.26
C LEU A 99 -16.43 -0.12 1.49
N PRO A 100 -16.90 -0.37 0.25
CA PRO A 100 -16.30 -1.39 -0.59
C PRO A 100 -14.87 -1.04 -0.97
N THR A 101 -14.03 -2.08 -1.05
CA THR A 101 -12.71 -2.02 -1.69
C THR A 101 -12.75 -2.79 -3.00
N TYR A 102 -12.18 -2.23 -4.08
CA TYR A 102 -12.08 -2.91 -5.37
C TYR A 102 -10.63 -3.17 -5.72
N ASP A 103 -10.35 -4.43 -6.08
CA ASP A 103 -9.06 -4.81 -6.62
C ASP A 103 -9.01 -4.49 -8.11
N VAL A 104 -7.88 -3.94 -8.54
CA VAL A 104 -7.51 -3.79 -9.95
C VAL A 104 -6.19 -4.49 -10.24
N LEU A 105 -5.87 -4.71 -11.52
CA LEU A 105 -4.56 -5.24 -11.89
C LEU A 105 -3.44 -4.27 -11.50
N THR A 106 -2.23 -4.79 -11.30
CA THR A 106 -1.04 -3.98 -11.01
C THR A 106 -0.81 -2.90 -12.07
N GLY A 107 -0.52 -1.68 -11.60
CA GLY A 107 -0.32 -0.49 -12.42
C GLY A 107 -1.42 0.54 -12.19
N PHE A 108 -1.03 1.72 -11.70
CA PHE A 108 -1.94 2.81 -11.31
C PHE A 108 -2.92 3.26 -12.39
N LYS A 109 -2.63 3.02 -13.68
CA LYS A 109 -3.56 3.26 -14.80
C LYS A 109 -4.95 2.63 -14.58
N PHE A 110 -5.02 1.47 -13.92
CA PHE A 110 -6.29 0.79 -13.67
C PHE A 110 -7.08 1.42 -12.50
N ILE A 111 -6.37 2.00 -11.52
CA ILE A 111 -6.98 2.85 -10.48
C ILE A 111 -7.54 4.11 -11.16
N GLY A 112 -6.76 4.77 -12.02
CA GLY A 112 -7.21 5.94 -12.79
C GLY A 112 -8.41 5.66 -13.70
N GLU A 113 -8.45 4.48 -14.33
CA GLU A 113 -9.61 4.03 -15.12
C GLU A 113 -10.87 3.88 -14.27
N LYS A 114 -10.76 3.27 -13.08
CA LYS A 114 -11.88 3.14 -12.14
C LYS A 114 -12.38 4.48 -11.61
N ILE A 115 -11.49 5.41 -11.30
CA ILE A 115 -11.86 6.77 -10.93
C ILE A 115 -12.70 7.40 -12.05
N LYS A 116 -12.25 7.31 -13.30
CA LYS A 116 -12.98 7.84 -14.46
C LYS A 116 -14.34 7.15 -14.67
N GLU A 117 -14.45 5.85 -14.40
CA GLU A 117 -15.72 5.13 -14.40
C GLU A 117 -16.68 5.70 -13.35
N TYR A 118 -16.18 5.95 -12.13
CA TYR A 118 -16.96 6.51 -11.03
C TYR A 118 -17.45 7.93 -11.32
N GLU A 119 -16.60 8.78 -11.89
CA GLU A 119 -16.98 10.14 -12.30
C GLU A 119 -18.10 10.14 -13.35
N LYS A 120 -18.04 9.22 -14.32
CA LYS A 120 -19.06 9.11 -15.38
C LYS A 120 -20.38 8.53 -14.89
N THR A 121 -20.32 7.56 -13.98
CA THR A 121 -21.49 6.79 -13.55
C THR A 121 -22.15 7.34 -12.29
N GLY A 122 -21.41 8.10 -11.48
CA GLY A 122 -21.81 8.51 -10.13
C GLY A 122 -21.93 7.34 -9.14
N LYS A 123 -21.49 6.13 -9.53
CA LYS A 123 -21.72 4.91 -8.74
C LYS A 123 -20.99 4.95 -7.39
N HIS A 124 -19.78 5.49 -7.38
CA HIS A 124 -18.95 5.59 -6.19
C HIS A 124 -18.27 6.95 -6.09
N THR A 125 -17.85 7.31 -4.88
CA THR A 125 -16.94 8.43 -4.63
C THR A 125 -15.59 7.89 -4.19
N PHE A 126 -14.56 8.14 -4.99
CA PHE A 126 -13.19 7.72 -4.67
C PHE A 126 -12.75 8.27 -3.30
N GLN A 127 -12.25 7.39 -2.43
CA GLN A 127 -11.72 7.79 -1.12
C GLN A 127 -10.20 7.71 -1.08
N PHE A 128 -9.61 6.64 -1.61
CA PHE A 128 -8.18 6.37 -1.53
C PHE A 128 -7.79 5.28 -2.53
N GLY A 129 -6.61 5.40 -3.12
CA GLY A 129 -6.05 4.46 -4.09
C GLY A 129 -4.59 4.21 -3.78
N TYR A 130 -4.14 2.95 -3.71
CA TYR A 130 -2.75 2.66 -3.41
C TYR A 130 -2.24 1.33 -3.94
N GLU A 131 -0.92 1.25 -4.07
CA GLU A 131 -0.15 0.06 -4.42
C GLU A 131 0.86 -0.25 -3.31
N GLU A 132 1.19 -1.53 -3.10
CA GLU A 132 2.22 -1.99 -2.17
C GLU A 132 3.61 -1.42 -2.51
N SER A 133 3.82 -1.04 -3.77
CA SER A 133 5.02 -0.42 -4.30
C SER A 133 5.12 1.08 -3.98
N TYR A 134 4.67 1.50 -2.80
CA TYR A 134 4.82 2.87 -2.27
C TYR A 134 4.07 3.97 -3.05
N GLY A 135 3.08 3.60 -3.85
CA GLY A 135 2.27 4.52 -4.65
C GLY A 135 0.92 4.81 -3.98
N TYR A 136 0.56 6.09 -3.85
CA TYR A 136 -0.70 6.50 -3.21
C TYR A 136 -1.36 7.66 -3.96
N LEU A 137 -2.69 7.69 -3.87
CA LEU A 137 -3.55 8.79 -4.30
C LEU A 137 -4.64 8.99 -3.25
N ILE A 138 -4.61 10.16 -2.61
CA ILE A 138 -5.59 10.58 -1.59
C ILE A 138 -6.73 11.38 -2.23
N GLY A 139 -6.43 12.14 -3.28
CA GLY A 139 -7.36 13.03 -3.96
C GLY A 139 -7.22 12.84 -5.45
N ASP A 140 -8.35 12.63 -6.12
CA ASP A 140 -8.44 12.28 -7.54
C ASP A 140 -8.39 13.50 -8.47
N PHE A 141 -7.55 14.50 -8.18
CA PHE A 141 -7.29 15.57 -9.16
C PHE A 141 -6.20 15.18 -10.16
N VAL A 142 -5.41 14.13 -9.86
CA VAL A 142 -4.53 13.45 -10.82
C VAL A 142 -5.03 12.02 -11.07
N ARG A 143 -4.44 11.34 -12.07
CA ARG A 143 -4.78 9.97 -12.47
C ARG A 143 -3.60 9.01 -12.34
N ASP A 144 -2.62 9.40 -11.54
CA ASP A 144 -1.41 8.65 -11.23
C ASP A 144 -1.14 8.76 -9.73
N LYS A 145 -0.10 8.09 -9.25
CA LYS A 145 0.39 8.26 -7.89
C LYS A 145 0.93 9.68 -7.70
N ASP A 146 0.81 10.20 -6.49
CA ASP A 146 1.25 11.55 -6.16
C ASP A 146 1.96 11.56 -4.80
N ALA A 147 3.30 11.47 -4.84
CA ALA A 147 4.10 11.46 -3.63
C ALA A 147 4.07 12.80 -2.90
N VAL A 148 3.80 13.92 -3.59
CA VAL A 148 3.72 15.26 -2.98
C VAL A 148 2.48 15.36 -2.11
N GLN A 149 1.33 14.92 -2.65
CA GLN A 149 0.11 14.77 -1.87
C GLN A 149 0.32 13.80 -0.71
N ALA A 150 0.90 12.63 -0.97
CA ALA A 150 1.11 11.62 0.07
C ALA A 150 2.04 12.15 1.18
N ALA A 151 3.06 12.94 0.84
CA ALA A 151 4.01 13.50 1.80
C ALA A 151 3.34 14.50 2.73
N LEU A 152 2.54 15.42 2.17
CA LEU A 152 1.76 16.36 2.96
C LEU A 152 0.77 15.63 3.88
N PHE A 153 0.09 14.62 3.34
CA PHE A 153 -0.88 13.84 4.09
C PHE A 153 -0.21 13.01 5.21
N ALA A 154 0.93 12.38 4.95
CA ALA A 154 1.71 11.65 5.95
C ALA A 154 2.19 12.58 7.07
N ALA A 155 2.59 13.82 6.76
CA ALA A 155 2.94 14.82 7.77
C ALA A 155 1.74 15.23 8.63
N GLU A 156 0.55 15.40 8.04
CA GLU A 156 -0.69 15.65 8.79
C GLU A 156 -1.03 14.47 9.71
N VAL A 157 -0.98 13.25 9.20
CA VAL A 157 -1.25 12.03 9.98
C VAL A 157 -0.27 11.92 11.16
N ALA A 158 1.02 12.19 10.92
CA ALA A 158 2.03 12.21 11.97
C ALA A 158 1.74 13.28 13.02
N ALA A 159 1.35 14.49 12.60
CA ALA A 159 0.97 15.55 13.52
C ALA A 159 -0.26 15.18 14.37
N TYR A 160 -1.25 14.51 13.78
CA TYR A 160 -2.45 14.04 14.49
C TYR A 160 -2.12 13.02 15.59
N TYR A 161 -1.29 12.02 15.30
CA TYR A 161 -0.87 11.04 16.31
C TYR A 161 0.08 11.67 17.34
N LYS A 162 0.98 12.56 16.90
CA LYS A 162 1.89 13.28 17.80
C LYS A 162 1.13 14.15 18.81
N ALA A 163 0.03 14.78 18.41
CA ALA A 163 -0.84 15.54 19.32
C ALA A 163 -1.45 14.67 20.43
N GLN A 164 -1.48 13.35 20.25
CA GLN A 164 -1.92 12.35 21.24
C GLN A 164 -0.75 11.69 21.99
N GLY A 165 0.47 12.18 21.80
CA GLY A 165 1.69 11.60 22.37
C GLY A 165 2.15 10.29 21.71
N LYS A 166 1.70 10.02 20.47
CA LYS A 166 2.01 8.80 19.72
C LYS A 166 2.82 9.08 18.46
N GLY A 167 3.68 8.15 18.08
CA GLY A 167 4.32 8.10 16.76
C GLY A 167 3.48 7.35 15.74
N LEU A 168 3.90 7.39 14.47
CA LEU A 168 3.26 6.60 13.41
C LEU A 168 3.48 5.08 13.59
N TYR A 169 4.54 4.67 14.29
CA TYR A 169 4.72 3.26 14.65
C TYR A 169 3.66 2.80 15.65
N ASP A 170 3.37 3.60 16.67
CA ASP A 170 2.29 3.32 17.62
C ASP A 170 0.93 3.25 16.90
N ALA A 171 0.69 4.15 15.95
CA ALA A 171 -0.50 4.12 15.11
C ALA A 171 -0.61 2.80 14.31
N LEU A 172 0.50 2.30 13.77
CA LEU A 172 0.53 1.03 13.08
C LEU A 172 0.18 -0.14 14.01
N ILE A 173 0.73 -0.14 15.22
CA ILE A 173 0.43 -1.17 16.23
C ILE A 173 -1.05 -1.14 16.60
N GLU A 174 -1.64 0.04 16.83
CA GLU A 174 -3.07 0.19 17.12
C GLU A 174 -3.96 -0.32 15.98
N ILE A 175 -3.57 -0.07 14.73
CA ILE A 175 -4.26 -0.59 13.55
C ILE A 175 -4.18 -2.11 13.54
N TYR A 176 -3.01 -2.71 13.82
CA TYR A 176 -2.89 -4.16 13.87
C TYR A 176 -3.69 -4.80 15.02
N GLU A 177 -3.70 -4.19 16.20
CA GLU A 177 -4.50 -4.67 17.33
C GLU A 177 -6.01 -4.63 17.01
N LYS A 178 -6.45 -3.61 16.28
CA LYS A 178 -7.87 -3.42 15.92
C LYS A 178 -8.32 -4.30 14.75
N TYR A 179 -7.48 -4.46 13.72
CA TYR A 179 -7.87 -5.07 12.44
C TYR A 179 -7.19 -6.41 12.15
N GLY A 180 -6.26 -6.85 13.01
CA GLY A 180 -5.45 -8.04 12.81
C GLY A 180 -4.06 -7.71 12.26
N TYR A 181 -3.15 -8.68 12.39
CA TYR A 181 -1.75 -8.54 11.98
C TYR A 181 -1.55 -9.02 10.55
N PHE A 182 -0.87 -8.20 9.74
CA PHE A 182 -0.57 -8.49 8.35
C PHE A 182 0.94 -8.47 8.16
N ARG A 183 1.46 -9.56 7.59
CA ARG A 183 2.87 -9.69 7.22
C ARG A 183 2.96 -10.07 5.76
N GLU A 184 3.64 -9.23 5.00
CA GLU A 184 3.92 -9.49 3.59
C GLU A 184 5.40 -9.36 3.29
N SER A 185 5.81 -9.95 2.17
CA SER A 185 7.16 -9.82 1.61
C SER A 185 7.04 -10.06 0.11
N LEU A 186 7.84 -9.34 -0.68
CA LEU A 186 7.90 -9.49 -2.14
C LEU A 186 9.29 -10.00 -2.51
N GLU A 187 9.33 -11.12 -3.22
CA GLU A 187 10.57 -11.70 -3.74
C GLU A 187 10.57 -11.60 -5.26
N SER A 188 11.56 -10.90 -5.82
CA SER A 188 11.68 -10.68 -7.27
C SER A 188 12.78 -11.57 -7.87
N LEU A 189 12.38 -12.55 -8.67
CA LEU A 189 13.32 -13.40 -9.41
C LEU A 189 13.62 -12.80 -10.79
N THR A 190 14.89 -12.43 -11.04
CA THR A 190 15.32 -11.90 -12.34
C THR A 190 16.09 -12.96 -13.13
N LEU A 191 15.45 -13.48 -14.19
CA LEU A 191 16.09 -14.38 -15.16
C LEU A 191 16.31 -13.63 -16.48
N LYS A 192 17.52 -13.67 -17.02
CA LYS A 192 17.93 -12.81 -18.14
C LYS A 192 17.97 -13.55 -19.46
N GLY A 193 17.74 -12.81 -20.54
CA GLY A 193 17.85 -13.32 -21.90
C GLY A 193 16.70 -14.24 -22.29
N LYS A 194 16.83 -14.85 -23.48
CA LYS A 194 15.82 -15.75 -24.04
C LYS A 194 15.58 -16.95 -23.14
N ASP A 195 16.66 -17.58 -22.66
CA ASP A 195 16.59 -18.73 -21.76
C ASP A 195 15.84 -18.37 -20.47
N GLY A 196 16.08 -17.18 -19.92
CA GLY A 196 15.35 -16.69 -18.76
C GLY A 196 13.85 -16.51 -19.02
N ALA A 197 13.47 -15.99 -20.20
CA ALA A 197 12.07 -15.85 -20.58
C ALA A 197 11.37 -17.22 -20.73
N GLU A 198 12.06 -18.21 -21.32
CA GLU A 198 11.55 -19.59 -21.44
C GLU A 198 11.38 -20.25 -20.06
N GLN A 199 12.33 -20.02 -19.14
CA GLN A 199 12.23 -20.49 -17.75
C GLN A 199 11.04 -19.86 -17.01
N ILE A 200 10.84 -18.54 -17.12
CA ILE A 200 9.68 -17.86 -16.53
C ILE A 200 8.37 -18.44 -17.07
N ALA A 201 8.28 -18.64 -18.39
CA ALA A 201 7.09 -19.22 -19.02
C ALA A 201 6.79 -20.63 -18.48
N SER A 202 7.82 -21.48 -18.41
CA SER A 202 7.72 -22.84 -17.88
C SER A 202 7.27 -22.88 -16.41
N ILE A 203 7.85 -22.02 -15.55
CA ILE A 203 7.45 -21.91 -14.14
C ILE A 203 5.95 -21.54 -14.04
N LEU A 204 5.50 -20.53 -14.78
CA LEU A 204 4.11 -20.10 -14.74
C LEU A 204 3.13 -21.14 -15.31
N GLU A 205 3.54 -21.93 -16.30
CA GLU A 205 2.74 -23.05 -16.81
C GLU A 205 2.61 -24.16 -15.77
N GLU A 206 3.70 -24.50 -15.07
CA GLU A 206 3.68 -25.51 -14.01
C GLU A 206 2.75 -25.11 -12.86
N PHE A 207 2.81 -23.86 -12.38
CA PHE A 207 1.90 -23.39 -11.34
C PHE A 207 0.42 -23.41 -11.77
N ARG A 208 0.13 -23.21 -13.06
CA ARG A 208 -1.26 -23.29 -13.59
C ARG A 208 -1.74 -24.72 -13.73
N ALA A 209 -0.87 -25.63 -14.18
CA ALA A 209 -1.20 -27.03 -14.38
C ALA A 209 -1.30 -27.78 -13.05
N ASN A 210 -0.38 -27.48 -12.12
CA ASN A 210 -0.20 -28.17 -10.85
C ASN A 210 -0.09 -27.15 -9.70
N PRO A 211 -1.16 -26.39 -9.39
CA PRO A 211 -1.10 -25.45 -8.29
C PRO A 211 -0.86 -26.17 -6.95
N PRO A 212 -0.13 -25.54 -6.02
CA PRO A 212 0.08 -26.11 -4.69
C PRO A 212 -1.27 -26.30 -3.99
N LYS A 213 -1.41 -27.42 -3.28
CA LYS A 213 -2.59 -27.70 -2.42
C LYS A 213 -2.41 -27.21 -1.00
N GLU A 214 -1.17 -26.92 -0.62
CA GLU A 214 -0.75 -26.52 0.70
C GLU A 214 0.51 -25.64 0.60
N VAL A 215 0.58 -24.60 1.42
CA VAL A 215 1.76 -23.73 1.56
C VAL A 215 2.09 -23.63 3.05
N ALA A 216 3.30 -24.04 3.42
CA ALA A 216 3.79 -23.98 4.81
C ALA A 216 2.83 -24.59 5.86
N GLY A 217 2.19 -25.74 5.57
CA GLY A 217 1.24 -26.36 6.50
C GLY A 217 -0.22 -25.90 6.34
N VAL A 218 -0.47 -24.88 5.52
CA VAL A 218 -1.79 -24.25 5.36
C VAL A 218 -2.41 -24.67 4.03
N LYS A 219 -3.61 -25.25 4.06
CA LYS A 219 -4.32 -25.65 2.85
C LYS A 219 -4.66 -24.44 1.99
N VAL A 220 -4.42 -24.58 0.69
CA VAL A 220 -4.88 -23.59 -0.30
C VAL A 220 -6.39 -23.68 -0.40
N ASN A 221 -7.07 -22.55 -0.13
CA ASN A 221 -8.54 -22.45 -0.17
C ASN A 221 -9.08 -22.06 -1.54
N ALA A 222 -8.26 -21.40 -2.35
CA ALA A 222 -8.60 -21.07 -3.73
C ALA A 222 -7.34 -20.79 -4.55
N VAL A 223 -7.46 -20.98 -5.87
CA VAL A 223 -6.47 -20.60 -6.88
C VAL A 223 -7.17 -19.72 -7.91
N GLU A 224 -6.62 -18.54 -8.13
CA GLU A 224 -7.12 -17.57 -9.11
C GLU A 224 -6.12 -17.42 -10.26
N ASP A 225 -6.57 -17.68 -11.49
CA ASP A 225 -5.80 -17.38 -12.70
C ASP A 225 -6.42 -16.17 -13.40
N TYR A 226 -5.80 -15.01 -13.23
CA TYR A 226 -6.24 -13.76 -13.84
C TYR A 226 -6.09 -13.74 -15.37
N LYS A 227 -5.24 -14.58 -15.97
CA LYS A 227 -5.14 -14.70 -17.43
C LYS A 227 -6.34 -15.45 -17.99
N ALA A 228 -6.80 -16.48 -17.30
CA ALA A 228 -7.97 -17.26 -17.67
C ALA A 228 -9.28 -16.65 -17.15
N SER A 229 -9.21 -15.71 -16.20
CA SER A 229 -10.34 -15.17 -15.44
C SER A 229 -11.14 -16.27 -14.72
N VAL A 230 -10.44 -17.20 -14.08
CA VAL A 230 -11.04 -18.36 -13.39
C VAL A 230 -10.56 -18.42 -11.93
N ARG A 231 -11.49 -18.71 -11.02
CA ARG A 231 -11.22 -19.10 -9.63
C ARG A 231 -11.63 -20.55 -9.40
N LYS A 232 -10.79 -21.32 -8.73
CA LYS A 232 -11.06 -22.71 -8.30
C LYS A 232 -10.89 -22.78 -6.79
N GLU A 233 -11.83 -23.43 -6.09
CA GLU A 233 -11.75 -23.73 -4.65
C GLU A 233 -11.10 -25.11 -4.41
#